data_AF-A0A378VX43-F1
#
_entry.id   AF-A0A378VX43-F1
#
_cell.length_a   1.000
_cell.length_b   1.000
_cell.length_c   1.000
_cell.angle_alpha   90.00
_cell.angle_beta   90.00
_cell.angle_gamma   90.00
#
_symmetry.space_group_name_H-M   'P 1'
#
loop_
_entity.id
_entity.type
_entity.pdbx_description
1 polymer ?
#
loop_
_entity_poly.entity_id
_entity_poly.type
_entity_poly.pdbx_seq_one_letter_code
_entity_poly.pdbx_strand_id
1 'polypeptide(L)'
;MPLPENITSDLAKQRIEAWGSSFSPYPTETFVTQREGFIEICFLTGLAPPFGIYRKLAEIFANLDVCFTAKYINQYGSFGGRYEYRNSVLYHCLCEMADIRKFGIAEFDIWYEGLSDRLESDGYLVED
;
A
#
# COMPACT_ATOMS: atom_id res chain seq x y z
N MET A 1 20.94 11.17 0.96
CA MET A 1 21.11 10.56 2.30
C MET A 1 21.40 9.08 2.09
N PRO A 2 22.52 8.53 2.57
CA PRO A 2 22.81 7.10 2.35
C PRO A 2 21.79 6.25 3.14
N LEU A 3 21.36 5.13 2.56
CA LEU A 3 20.55 4.14 3.26
C LEU A 3 21.37 3.60 4.46
N PRO A 4 20.76 3.35 5.63
CA PRO A 4 21.51 2.90 6.79
C PRO A 4 22.15 1.54 6.51
N GLU A 5 23.47 1.47 6.69
CA GLU A 5 24.23 0.23 6.71
C GLU A 5 23.73 -0.63 7.89
N ASN A 6 23.38 -1.89 7.60
CA ASN A 6 22.89 -2.92 8.51
C ASN A 6 21.36 -3.05 8.65
N ILE A 7 20.71 -3.43 7.55
CA ILE A 7 19.61 -4.40 7.66
C ILE A 7 20.26 -5.77 7.90
N THR A 8 20.47 -6.13 9.17
CA THR A 8 20.88 -7.48 9.54
C THR A 8 19.79 -8.47 9.13
N SER A 9 20.15 -9.70 8.76
CA SER A 9 19.19 -10.70 8.25
C SER A 9 18.04 -11.00 9.23
N ASP A 10 18.29 -10.78 10.52
CA ASP A 10 17.34 -11.03 11.61
C ASP A 10 16.22 -9.99 11.65
N LEU A 11 16.53 -8.72 11.38
CA LEU A 11 15.52 -7.67 11.25
C LEU A 11 14.64 -7.87 10.02
N ALA A 12 15.20 -8.38 8.92
CA ALA A 12 14.42 -8.69 7.73
C ALA A 12 13.43 -9.85 7.98
N LYS A 13 13.85 -10.92 8.65
CA LYS A 13 12.97 -12.04 9.04
C LYS A 13 11.86 -11.60 9.99
N GLN A 14 12.21 -10.87 11.04
CA GLN A 14 11.22 -10.31 11.98
C GLN A 14 10.23 -9.40 11.27
N ARG A 15 10.68 -8.62 10.28
CA ARG A 15 9.78 -7.80 9.46
C ARG A 15 8.87 -8.62 8.58
N ILE A 16 9.36 -9.68 7.93
CA ILE A 16 8.51 -10.57 7.14
C ILE A 16 7.45 -11.24 8.03
N GLU A 17 7.83 -11.71 9.22
CA GLU A 17 6.88 -12.31 10.17
C GLU A 17 5.87 -11.30 10.74
N ALA A 18 6.29 -10.05 10.92
CA ALA A 18 5.44 -8.98 11.46
C ALA A 18 4.51 -8.38 10.40
N TRP A 19 5.06 -7.99 9.25
CA TRP A 19 4.44 -7.15 8.22
C TRP A 19 4.10 -7.94 6.94
N GLY A 20 4.57 -9.18 6.79
CA GLY A 20 4.49 -9.92 5.53
C GLY A 20 5.39 -9.36 4.44
N SER A 21 6.31 -8.44 4.80
CA SER A 21 7.24 -7.77 3.90
C SER A 21 8.56 -7.53 4.64
N SER A 22 9.69 -7.71 3.96
CA SER A 22 11.01 -7.34 4.48
C SER A 22 11.22 -5.82 4.53
N PHE A 23 10.37 -5.07 3.84
CA PHE A 23 10.42 -3.62 3.71
C PHE A 23 9.56 -2.96 4.78
N SER A 24 10.13 -1.98 5.48
CA SER A 24 9.36 -1.12 6.37
C SER A 24 8.45 -0.24 5.53
N PRO A 25 7.19 -0.02 5.93
CA PRO A 25 6.41 1.09 5.39
C PRO A 25 7.15 2.42 5.67
N TYR A 26 6.96 3.39 4.78
CA TYR A 26 7.49 4.73 4.96
C TYR A 26 6.70 5.43 6.09
N PRO A 27 7.31 5.75 7.24
CA PRO A 27 6.57 6.19 8.44
C PRO A 27 5.83 7.52 8.25
N THR A 28 6.33 8.39 7.39
CA THR A 28 5.76 9.71 7.09
C THR A 28 4.58 9.66 6.12
N GLU A 29 4.36 8.51 5.48
CA GLU A 29 3.36 8.31 4.42
C GLU A 29 2.44 7.13 4.74
N THR A 30 2.37 6.78 6.02
CA THR A 30 1.41 5.84 6.58
C THR A 30 0.36 6.61 7.37
N PHE A 31 -0.90 6.50 6.95
CA PHE A 31 -2.01 7.20 7.60
C PHE A 31 -3.07 6.21 8.03
N VAL A 32 -3.61 6.41 9.23
CA VAL A 32 -4.78 5.69 9.73
C VAL A 32 -5.88 6.71 9.96
N THR A 33 -6.99 6.54 9.26
CA THR A 33 -8.18 7.37 9.43
C THR A 33 -9.29 6.51 10.04
N GLN A 34 -9.78 6.89 11.22
CA GLN A 34 -10.91 6.21 11.86
C GLN A 34 -12.19 7.03 11.68
N ARG A 35 -13.27 6.34 11.29
CA ARG A 35 -14.64 6.85 11.26
C ARG A 35 -15.55 5.86 12.00
N GLU A 36 -16.78 6.27 12.31
CA GLU A 36 -17.74 5.38 12.98
C GLU A 36 -17.95 4.09 12.15
N GLY A 37 -17.64 2.94 12.76
CA GLY A 37 -17.75 1.63 12.11
C GLY A 37 -16.70 1.30 11.04
N PHE A 38 -15.72 2.18 10.77
CA PHE A 38 -14.79 2.00 9.65
C PHE A 38 -13.37 2.51 9.94
N ILE A 39 -12.37 1.69 9.62
CA ILE A 39 -10.96 2.06 9.70
C ILE A 39 -10.37 2.07 8.28
N GLU A 40 -9.75 3.18 7.90
CA GLU A 40 -8.95 3.26 6.68
C GLU A 40 -7.47 3.31 7.03
N ILE A 41 -6.66 2.54 6.31
CA ILE A 41 -5.21 2.45 6.50
C ILE A 41 -4.55 2.64 5.14
N CYS A 42 -3.66 3.60 5.00
CA CYS A 42 -2.93 3.85 3.76
C CYS A 42 -1.43 3.61 3.98
N PHE A 43 -0.80 2.88 3.06
CA PHE A 43 0.63 2.58 3.10
C PHE A 43 1.32 2.92 1.78
N LEU A 44 2.32 3.81 1.83
CA LEU A 44 3.33 3.86 0.78
C LEU A 44 4.38 2.76 1.02
N THR A 45 4.62 1.92 0.01
CA THR A 45 5.56 0.78 0.11
C THR A 45 6.56 0.75 -1.04
N GLY A 46 7.81 0.37 -0.72
CA GLY A 46 8.90 0.38 -1.69
C GLY A 46 8.90 -0.79 -2.68
N LEU A 47 8.59 -2.02 -2.23
CA LEU A 47 8.89 -3.22 -3.04
C LEU A 47 7.90 -4.39 -2.90
N ALA A 48 6.97 -4.37 -1.93
CA ALA A 48 5.88 -5.35 -1.84
C ALA A 48 4.69 -4.82 -1.02
N PRO A 49 3.44 -5.28 -1.28
CA PRO A 49 2.31 -5.00 -0.39
C PRO A 49 2.59 -5.53 1.03
N PRO A 50 2.25 -4.77 2.10
CA PRO A 50 2.47 -5.23 3.47
C PRO A 50 1.37 -6.20 3.92
N PHE A 51 1.13 -7.29 3.17
CA PHE A 51 -0.01 -8.19 3.38
C PHE A 51 -0.11 -8.77 4.81
N GLY A 52 1.03 -9.04 5.44
CA GLY A 52 1.06 -9.67 6.75
C GLY A 52 0.44 -8.81 7.86
N ILE A 53 0.53 -7.48 7.77
CA ILE A 53 -0.15 -6.62 8.76
C ILE A 53 -1.67 -6.66 8.60
N TYR A 54 -2.17 -6.67 7.37
CA TYR A 54 -3.61 -6.72 7.11
C TYR A 54 -4.23 -8.03 7.58
N ARG A 55 -3.51 -9.14 7.41
CA ARG A 55 -3.93 -10.43 7.96
C ARG A 55 -3.99 -10.41 9.49
N LYS A 56 -2.99 -9.85 10.17
CA LYS A 56 -3.01 -9.72 11.64
C LYS A 56 -4.14 -8.82 12.14
N LEU A 57 -4.42 -7.71 11.44
CA LEU A 57 -5.55 -6.86 11.76
C LEU A 57 -6.88 -7.59 11.58
N ALA A 58 -7.03 -8.38 10.51
CA ALA A 58 -8.20 -9.22 10.30
C ALA A 58 -8.38 -10.29 11.41
N GLU A 59 -7.29 -10.85 11.93
CA GLU A 59 -7.30 -11.77 13.08
C GLU A 59 -7.73 -11.06 14.38
N ILE A 60 -7.20 -9.87 14.65
CA ILE A 60 -7.55 -9.06 15.83
C ILE A 60 -9.03 -8.65 15.79
N PHE A 61 -9.52 -8.27 14.62
CA PHE A 61 -10.90 -7.81 14.43
C PHE A 61 -11.89 -8.93 14.11
N ALA A 62 -11.47 -10.20 14.08
CA ALA A 62 -12.29 -11.36 13.71
C ALA A 62 -13.66 -11.44 14.40
N ASN A 63 -13.73 -10.97 15.65
CA ASN A 63 -14.91 -11.03 16.51
C ASN A 63 -15.50 -9.65 16.82
N LEU A 64 -15.03 -8.60 16.15
CA LEU A 64 -15.54 -7.24 16.30
C LEU A 64 -16.38 -6.88 15.08
N ASP A 65 -17.44 -6.10 15.29
CA ASP A 65 -18.22 -5.52 14.20
C ASP A 65 -17.48 -4.32 13.61
N VAL A 66 -16.37 -4.59 12.93
CA VAL A 66 -15.47 -3.58 12.36
C VAL A 66 -15.18 -3.92 10.91
N CYS A 67 -15.32 -2.94 10.03
CA CYS A 67 -14.81 -3.00 8.67
C CYS A 67 -13.54 -2.18 8.56
N PHE A 68 -12.59 -2.62 7.72
CA PHE A 68 -11.46 -1.78 7.36
C PHE A 68 -11.09 -1.87 5.89
N THR A 69 -10.56 -0.79 5.34
CA THR A 69 -9.92 -0.77 4.03
C THR A 69 -8.47 -0.40 4.19
N ALA A 70 -7.58 -1.19 3.60
CA ALA A 70 -6.15 -0.96 3.65
C ALA A 70 -5.57 -0.78 2.25
N LYS A 71 -5.25 0.47 1.89
CA LYS A 71 -4.72 0.87 0.59
C LYS A 71 -3.20 0.80 0.60
N TYR A 72 -2.61 0.37 -0.50
CA TYR A 72 -1.15 0.42 -0.67
C TYR A 72 -0.79 0.81 -2.10
N ILE A 73 0.33 1.52 -2.24
CA ILE A 73 0.89 1.82 -3.55
C ILE A 73 2.41 1.83 -3.49
N ASN A 74 3.02 1.53 -4.63
CA ASN A 74 4.42 1.78 -4.86
C ASN A 74 4.67 3.25 -5.23
N GLN A 75 5.67 3.88 -4.60
CA GLN A 75 6.02 5.28 -4.87
C GLN A 75 6.44 5.55 -6.33
N TYR A 76 6.80 4.52 -7.10
CA TYR A 76 7.11 4.63 -8.53
C TYR A 76 5.97 4.17 -9.44
N GLY A 77 4.79 3.86 -8.88
CA GLY A 77 3.61 3.47 -9.65
C GLY A 77 3.71 2.09 -10.30
N SER A 78 4.60 1.21 -9.81
CA SER A 78 4.79 -0.13 -10.37
C SER A 78 3.75 -1.17 -9.93
N PHE A 79 3.10 -0.94 -8.78
CA PHE A 79 1.99 -1.75 -8.29
C PHE A 79 1.18 -0.96 -7.26
N GLY A 80 -0.08 -1.32 -7.09
CA GLY A 80 -0.96 -0.73 -6.09
C GLY A 80 -2.21 -1.58 -5.88
N GLY A 81 -3.00 -1.24 -4.88
CA GLY A 81 -4.25 -1.92 -4.61
C GLY A 81 -4.78 -1.65 -3.22
N ARG A 82 -5.80 -2.41 -2.84
CA ARG A 82 -6.39 -2.34 -1.52
C ARG A 82 -6.77 -3.72 -0.99
N TYR A 83 -6.83 -3.82 0.32
CA TYR A 83 -7.46 -4.91 1.03
C TYR A 83 -8.74 -4.40 1.66
N GLU A 84 -9.81 -5.17 1.58
CA GLU A 84 -11.09 -4.85 2.20
C GLU A 84 -11.41 -5.95 3.21
N TYR A 85 -11.59 -5.58 4.47
CA TYR A 85 -12.04 -6.48 5.51
C TYR A 85 -13.48 -6.15 5.88
N ARG A 86 -14.34 -7.14 5.72
CA ARG A 86 -15.77 -7.06 6.03
C ARG A 86 -16.31 -8.46 6.28
N ASN A 87 -17.30 -8.58 7.15
CA ASN A 87 -17.93 -9.88 7.49
C ASN A 87 -16.91 -10.96 7.86
N SER A 88 -15.87 -10.59 8.61
CA SER A 88 -14.76 -11.47 9.00
C SER A 88 -13.96 -12.09 7.84
N VAL A 89 -14.04 -11.52 6.64
CA VAL A 89 -13.30 -11.95 5.44
C VAL A 89 -12.40 -10.83 4.93
N LEU A 90 -11.15 -11.16 4.60
CA LEU A 90 -10.18 -10.25 4.00
C LEU A 90 -10.11 -10.48 2.48
N TYR A 91 -10.53 -9.49 1.71
CA TYR A 91 -10.48 -9.47 0.25
C TYR A 91 -9.25 -8.72 -0.23
N HIS A 92 -8.62 -9.22 -1.30
CA HIS A 92 -7.52 -8.54 -1.97
C HIS A 92 -7.99 -8.00 -3.31
N CYS A 93 -7.94 -6.68 -3.48
CA CYS A 93 -8.34 -5.98 -4.69
C CYS A 93 -7.11 -5.31 -5.30
N LEU A 94 -6.52 -5.96 -6.31
CA LEU A 94 -5.40 -5.41 -7.07
C LEU A 94 -5.87 -4.21 -7.90
N CYS A 95 -5.03 -3.17 -7.97
CA CYS A 95 -5.22 -2.10 -8.93
C CYS A 95 -4.61 -2.55 -10.27
N GLU A 96 -5.39 -2.43 -11.34
CA GLU A 96 -4.91 -2.70 -12.71
C GLU A 96 -3.76 -1.75 -13.06
N MET A 97 -2.78 -2.24 -13.82
CA MET A 97 -1.57 -1.47 -14.15
C MET A 97 -1.88 -0.11 -14.78
N ALA A 98 -2.92 -0.05 -15.61
CA ALA A 98 -3.37 1.18 -16.28
C ALA A 98 -3.94 2.23 -15.31
N ASP A 99 -4.44 1.80 -14.14
CA ASP A 99 -5.14 2.65 -13.18
C ASP A 99 -4.30 3.03 -11.96
N ILE A 100 -3.11 2.43 -11.77
CA ILE A 100 -2.25 2.69 -10.60
C ILE A 100 -1.95 4.18 -10.43
N ARG A 101 -1.76 4.92 -11.52
CA ARG A 101 -1.49 6.37 -11.43
C ARG A 101 -2.69 7.16 -10.93
N LYS A 102 -3.87 6.89 -11.50
CA LYS A 102 -5.12 7.51 -11.05
C LYS A 102 -5.38 7.19 -9.58
N PHE A 103 -5.11 5.94 -9.18
CA PHE A 103 -5.18 5.50 -7.80
C PHE A 103 -4.16 6.23 -6.91
N GLY A 104 -2.91 6.40 -7.35
CA GLY A 104 -1.88 7.12 -6.61
C GLY A 104 -2.19 8.60 -6.38
N ILE A 105 -2.75 9.26 -7.39
CA ILE A 105 -3.21 10.65 -7.25
C ILE A 105 -4.41 10.72 -6.31
N ALA A 106 -5.44 9.91 -6.54
CA ALA A 106 -6.70 9.97 -5.80
C ALA A 106 -6.56 9.59 -4.32
N GLU A 107 -5.71 8.60 -4.02
CA GLU A 107 -5.64 7.98 -2.69
C GLU A 107 -4.40 8.37 -1.89
N PHE A 108 -3.36 8.90 -2.55
CA PHE A 108 -2.08 9.23 -1.93
C PHE A 108 -1.55 10.62 -2.29
N ASP A 109 -2.23 11.39 -3.16
CA ASP A 109 -1.76 12.69 -3.67
C ASP A 109 -0.34 12.62 -4.26
N ILE A 110 0.01 11.48 -4.89
CA ILE A 110 1.32 11.27 -5.49
C ILE A 110 1.31 11.75 -6.95
N TRP A 111 2.16 12.72 -7.24
CA TRP A 111 2.42 13.25 -8.57
C TRP A 111 3.70 12.62 -9.13
N TYR A 112 3.56 11.81 -10.18
CA TYR A 112 4.70 11.15 -10.83
C TYR A 112 5.39 12.12 -11.81
N GLU A 113 6.21 13.04 -11.31
CA GLU A 113 7.02 13.94 -12.17
C GLU A 113 8.00 13.15 -13.05
N GLY A 114 8.11 13.52 -14.34
CA GLY A 114 9.08 12.95 -15.29
C GLY A 114 8.75 11.57 -15.87
N LEU A 115 7.53 11.08 -15.66
CA LEU A 115 7.03 9.81 -16.19
C LEU A 115 5.93 9.99 -17.26
N SER A 116 5.54 11.24 -17.57
CA SER A 116 4.73 11.62 -18.76
C SER A 116 5.49 11.32 -20.05
N ASP A 117 6.79 11.62 -20.07
CA ASP A 117 7.64 11.54 -21.25
C ASP A 117 7.81 10.11 -21.77
N ARG A 118 7.62 9.10 -20.90
CA ARG A 118 7.62 7.68 -21.26
C ARG A 118 6.28 7.16 -21.74
N LEU A 119 5.16 7.75 -21.31
CA LEU A 119 3.83 7.31 -21.75
C LEU A 119 3.46 7.88 -23.12
N GLU A 120 3.89 9.11 -23.43
CA GLU A 120 3.83 9.62 -24.80
C GLU A 120 4.68 8.76 -25.75
N SER A 121 5.86 8.27 -25.30
CA SER A 121 6.67 7.35 -26.10
C SER A 121 6.04 5.96 -26.27
N ASP A 122 5.27 5.51 -25.27
CA ASP A 122 4.60 4.20 -25.25
C ASP A 122 3.14 4.26 -25.77
N GLY A 123 2.67 5.43 -26.24
CA GLY A 123 1.41 5.61 -26.95
C GLY A 123 0.16 5.87 -26.11
N TYR A 124 0.30 6.21 -24.82
CA TYR A 124 -0.83 6.53 -23.95
C TYR A 124 -1.03 8.04 -23.86
N LEU A 125 -2.20 8.52 -24.31
CA LEU A 125 -2.60 9.92 -24.19
C LEU A 125 -2.99 10.22 -22.74
N VAL A 126 -2.29 11.18 -22.14
CA VAL A 126 -2.73 11.83 -20.90
C VAL A 126 -3.63 12.98 -21.32
N GLU A 127 -4.93 12.91 -21.02
CA GLU A 127 -5.84 14.03 -21.25
C GLU A 127 -5.67 15.06 -20.11
N ASP A 128 -5.62 16.34 -20.51
CA ASP A 128 -5.50 17.54 -19.64
C ASP A 128 -6.68 17.70 -18.65
#